data_AF-A0A7V0QZ85-F1
#
_entry.id   AF-A0A7V0QZ85-F1
#
_cell.length_a   1.000
_cell.length_b   1.000
_cell.length_c   1.000
_cell.angle_alpha   90.00
_cell.angle_beta   90.00
_cell.angle_gamma   90.00
#
_symmetry.space_group_name_H-M   'P 1'
#
loop_
_entity.id
_entity.type
_entity.pdbx_description
1 polymer ?
#
loop_
_entity_poly.entity_id
_entity_poly.type
_entity_poly.pdbx_seq_one_letter_code
_entity_poly.pdbx_strand_id
1 'polypeptide(L)'
;MGDVFVAYADMDGFCIIDHHAAHERVLYEKFRKGTGVDSCGLLFPVQLRLGAKEYSVLLEYKDMLEKIGFDIDDFGGNTVIVRSIPGVVDQEGLEGLLMDIAASIMDFRASTPVDDIMDGLAKRIACHSSVRGRKILGREQVLQLLRDLDSAEDPHHCPHGRPARLYFSIDDLRKMFERK
;
A
#
# COMPACT_ATOMS: atom_id res chain seq x y z
N MET A 1 7.87 -1.02 -21.52
CA MET A 1 6.45 -0.59 -21.41
C MET A 1 5.61 -1.61 -20.64
N GLY A 2 5.77 -2.92 -20.86
CA GLY A 2 5.01 -3.97 -20.15
C GLY A 2 5.30 -4.15 -18.66
N ASP A 3 6.34 -3.51 -18.13
CA ASP A 3 6.71 -3.61 -16.71
C ASP A 3 6.17 -2.44 -15.86
N VAL A 4 5.47 -1.47 -16.47
CA VAL A 4 5.04 -0.22 -15.81
C VAL A 4 3.60 0.14 -16.14
N PHE A 5 3.18 0.01 -17.40
CA PHE A 5 1.84 0.39 -17.81
C PHE A 5 1.07 -0.78 -18.41
N VAL A 6 -0.21 -0.84 -18.09
CA VAL A 6 -1.20 -1.73 -18.70
C VAL A 6 -2.10 -0.87 -19.57
N ALA A 7 -2.36 -1.30 -20.79
CA ALA A 7 -3.29 -0.60 -21.67
C ALA A 7 -4.34 -1.57 -22.22
N TYR A 8 -5.58 -1.10 -22.32
CA TYR A 8 -6.66 -1.82 -22.97
C TYR A 8 -7.59 -0.84 -23.70
N ALA A 9 -8.30 -1.34 -24.70
CA ALA A 9 -9.35 -0.60 -25.38
C ALA A 9 -10.70 -1.24 -25.07
N ASP A 10 -11.74 -0.41 -25.04
CA ASP A 10 -13.14 -0.84 -25.01
C ASP A 10 -13.89 -0.23 -26.21
N MET A 11 -15.23 -0.30 -26.21
CA MET A 11 -16.02 0.24 -27.32
C MET A 11 -16.03 1.77 -27.37
N ASP A 12 -15.79 2.43 -26.24
CA ASP A 12 -15.98 3.88 -26.07
C ASP A 12 -14.64 4.63 -25.98
N GLY A 13 -13.52 3.92 -25.90
CA GLY A 13 -12.20 4.54 -25.82
C GLY A 13 -11.03 3.61 -25.52
N PHE A 14 -10.00 4.22 -24.92
CA PHE A 14 -8.72 3.62 -24.63
C PHE A 14 -8.27 4.00 -23.22
N CYS A 15 -7.81 3.02 -22.46
CA CYS A 15 -7.41 3.18 -21.07
C CYS A 15 -5.93 2.82 -20.90
N ILE A 16 -5.20 3.66 -20.17
CA ILE A 16 -3.82 3.41 -19.72
C ILE A 16 -3.82 3.43 -18.20
N ILE A 17 -3.24 2.39 -17.59
CA ILE A 17 -3.15 2.21 -16.15
C ILE A 17 -1.68 2.10 -15.77
N ASP A 18 -1.29 2.92 -14.79
CA ASP A 18 -0.03 2.74 -14.06
C ASP A 18 -0.26 1.62 -13.04
N HIS A 19 0.34 0.44 -13.29
CA HIS A 19 0.08 -0.72 -12.44
C HIS A 19 0.58 -0.51 -11.00
N HIS A 20 1.61 0.33 -10.80
CA HIS A 20 2.18 0.59 -9.49
C HIS A 20 1.24 1.50 -8.70
N ALA A 21 0.76 2.59 -9.31
CA ALA A 21 -0.24 3.47 -8.69
C ALA A 21 -1.57 2.74 -8.42
N ALA A 22 -1.99 1.85 -9.33
CA ALA A 22 -3.15 0.97 -9.14
C ALA A 22 -2.96 0.02 -7.95
N HIS A 23 -1.79 -0.61 -7.84
CA HIS A 23 -1.49 -1.52 -6.74
C HIS A 23 -1.45 -0.77 -5.41
N GLU A 24 -0.88 0.43 -5.35
CA GLU A 24 -0.92 1.29 -4.16
C GLU A 24 -2.36 1.59 -3.72
N ARG A 25 -3.25 1.95 -4.66
CA ARG A 25 -4.67 2.22 -4.36
C ARG A 25 -5.33 0.99 -3.74
N VAL A 26 -5.17 -0.17 -4.38
CA VAL A 26 -5.78 -1.43 -3.91
C VAL A 26 -5.25 -1.80 -2.52
N LEU A 27 -3.93 -1.73 -2.29
CA LEU A 27 -3.35 -2.03 -0.98
C LEU A 27 -3.81 -1.06 0.09
N TYR A 28 -3.78 0.24 -0.19
CA TYR A 28 -4.24 1.26 0.73
C TYR A 28 -5.68 1.01 1.18
N GLU A 29 -6.59 0.66 0.28
CA GLU A 29 -7.96 0.40 0.68
C GLU A 29 -8.11 -0.86 1.53
N LYS A 30 -7.35 -1.92 1.23
CA LYS A 30 -7.30 -3.14 2.06
C LYS A 30 -6.82 -2.81 3.48
N PHE A 31 -5.73 -2.05 3.60
CA PHE A 31 -5.18 -1.62 4.89
C PHE A 31 -6.12 -0.69 5.65
N ARG A 32 -6.70 0.32 4.97
CA ARG A 32 -7.62 1.29 5.59
C ARG A 32 -8.89 0.61 6.11
N LYS A 33 -9.42 -0.36 5.37
CA LYS A 33 -10.62 -1.13 5.77
C LYS A 33 -10.31 -2.21 6.79
N GLY A 34 -9.03 -2.57 6.99
CA GLY A 34 -8.62 -3.70 7.81
C GLY A 34 -9.15 -5.03 7.27
N THR A 35 -9.41 -5.12 5.97
CA THR A 35 -9.99 -6.31 5.32
C THR A 35 -9.06 -6.81 4.22
N GLY A 36 -8.90 -8.13 4.12
CA GLY A 36 -8.08 -8.75 3.08
C GLY A 36 -6.58 -8.46 3.21
N VAL A 37 -6.11 -8.11 4.42
CA VAL A 37 -4.69 -8.06 4.76
C VAL A 37 -4.34 -9.36 5.46
N ASP A 38 -3.89 -10.34 4.67
CA ASP A 38 -3.43 -11.60 5.23
C ASP A 38 -2.11 -11.35 5.98
N SER A 39 -2.07 -11.72 7.26
CA SER A 39 -0.82 -11.76 8.01
C SER A 39 -0.03 -13.01 7.62
N CYS A 40 1.25 -12.82 7.34
CA CYS A 40 2.19 -13.88 7.01
C CYS A 40 3.18 -14.04 8.17
N GLY A 41 3.14 -15.22 8.81
CA GLY A 41 4.09 -15.60 9.85
C GLY A 41 5.51 -15.70 9.30
N LEU A 42 6.46 -15.12 10.02
CA LEU A 42 7.88 -15.21 9.69
C LEU A 42 8.41 -16.60 10.07
N LEU A 43 9.26 -17.18 9.21
CA LEU A 43 9.91 -18.47 9.52
C LEU A 43 10.76 -18.38 10.80
N PHE A 44 11.39 -17.23 11.00
CA PHE A 44 12.09 -16.88 12.23
C PHE A 44 11.64 -15.48 12.66
N PRO A 45 11.24 -15.29 13.93
CA PRO A 45 10.95 -13.96 14.44
C PRO A 45 12.15 -13.03 14.29
N VAL A 46 11.89 -11.79 13.89
CA VAL A 46 12.92 -10.76 13.69
C VAL A 46 12.96 -9.85 14.91
N GLN A 47 14.15 -9.64 15.46
CA GLN A 47 14.37 -8.71 16.56
C GLN A 47 14.86 -7.38 15.99
N LEU A 48 14.18 -6.29 16.34
CA LEU A 48 14.49 -4.95 15.84
C LEU A 48 14.74 -4.02 17.01
N ARG A 49 15.97 -3.51 17.10
CA ARG A 49 16.34 -2.53 18.12
C ARG A 49 16.06 -1.13 17.57
N LEU A 50 15.25 -0.37 18.30
CA LEU A 50 14.74 0.92 17.87
C LEU A 50 15.18 2.05 18.80
N GLY A 51 14.96 3.29 18.37
CA GLY A 51 15.02 4.43 19.27
C GLY A 51 13.92 4.34 20.34
N ALA A 52 14.15 4.97 21.49
CA ALA A 52 13.25 4.83 22.63
C ALA A 52 11.82 5.32 22.31
N LYS A 53 11.70 6.38 21.50
CA LYS A 53 10.40 6.93 21.11
C LYS A 53 9.66 5.99 20.16
N GLU A 54 10.34 5.51 19.13
CA GLU A 54 9.79 4.61 18.13
C GLU A 54 9.35 3.29 18.78
N TYR A 55 10.18 2.74 19.67
CA TYR A 55 9.84 1.56 20.47
C TYR A 55 8.57 1.77 21.29
N SER A 56 8.47 2.86 22.05
CA SER A 56 7.29 3.13 22.88
C SER A 56 6.03 3.30 22.05
N VAL A 57 6.11 4.02 20.94
CA VAL A 57 4.96 4.28 20.06
C VAL A 57 4.48 3.00 19.38
N LEU A 58 5.38 2.15 18.90
CA LEU A 58 4.97 0.88 18.28
C LEU A 58 4.26 -0.04 19.28
N LEU A 59 4.74 -0.13 20.52
CA LEU A 59 4.09 -0.93 21.55
C LEU A 59 2.75 -0.33 22.01
N GLU A 60 2.63 0.99 22.08
CA GLU A 60 1.38 1.69 22.38
C GLU A 60 0.31 1.41 21.33
N TYR A 61 0.69 1.32 20.05
CA TYR A 61 -0.22 1.11 18.92
C TYR A 61 -0.24 -0.34 18.41
N LYS A 62 0.25 -1.33 19.18
CA LYS A 62 0.37 -2.72 18.74
C LYS A 62 -0.96 -3.31 18.24
N ASP A 63 -2.07 -3.03 18.92
CA ASP A 63 -3.40 -3.57 18.57
C ASP A 63 -3.90 -2.99 17.23
N MET A 64 -3.47 -1.79 16.87
CA MET A 64 -3.73 -1.19 15.57
C MET A 64 -2.88 -1.85 14.48
N LEU A 65 -1.61 -2.11 14.79
CA LEU A 65 -0.67 -2.78 13.89
C LEU A 65 -1.09 -4.23 13.61
N GLU A 66 -1.68 -4.92 14.59
CA GLU A 66 -2.24 -6.26 14.43
C GLU A 66 -3.38 -6.29 13.40
N LYS A 67 -4.28 -5.30 13.41
CA LYS A 67 -5.37 -5.17 12.43
C LYS A 67 -4.89 -5.02 10.98
N ILE A 68 -3.66 -4.58 10.80
CA ILE A 68 -3.04 -4.41 9.49
C ILE A 68 -1.96 -5.46 9.24
N GLY A 69 -1.90 -6.54 10.03
CA GLY A 69 -1.14 -7.74 9.73
C GLY A 69 0.24 -7.85 10.41
N PHE A 70 0.60 -6.93 11.30
CA PHE A 70 1.83 -7.02 12.10
C PHE A 70 1.59 -7.64 13.47
N ASP A 71 2.33 -8.69 13.81
CA ASP A 71 2.44 -9.20 15.18
C ASP A 71 3.79 -8.74 15.75
N ILE A 72 3.72 -7.73 16.63
CA ILE A 72 4.87 -7.17 17.33
C ILE A 72 4.67 -7.21 18.83
N ASP A 73 5.77 -7.40 19.56
CA ASP A 73 5.75 -7.50 21.02
C ASP A 73 7.05 -7.01 21.65
N ASP A 74 7.02 -6.76 22.95
CA ASP A 74 8.19 -6.35 23.70
C ASP A 74 9.23 -7.47 23.79
N PHE A 75 10.49 -7.13 23.53
CA PHE A 75 11.64 -8.00 23.72
C PHE A 75 12.69 -7.41 24.68
N GLY A 76 12.41 -6.22 25.26
CA GLY A 76 13.27 -5.53 26.20
C GLY A 76 14.41 -4.73 25.54
N GLY A 77 14.96 -3.76 26.28
CA GLY A 77 16.12 -2.98 25.84
C GLY A 77 15.88 -2.16 24.56
N ASN A 78 14.67 -1.60 24.41
CA ASN A 78 14.18 -0.94 23.20
C ASN A 78 14.16 -1.86 21.96
N THR A 79 13.94 -3.15 22.16
CA THR A 79 13.86 -4.14 21.08
C THR A 79 12.43 -4.65 21.01
N VAL A 80 11.88 -4.68 19.79
CA VAL A 80 10.63 -5.38 19.50
C VAL A 80 10.93 -6.71 18.82
N ILE A 81 10.12 -7.72 19.11
CA ILE A 81 10.11 -8.98 18.36
C ILE A 81 8.93 -8.95 17.39
N VAL A 82 9.21 -9.19 16.11
CA VAL A 82 8.20 -9.30 15.06
C VAL A 82 8.02 -10.77 14.72
N ARG A 83 6.79 -11.27 14.79
CA ARG A 83 6.47 -12.67 14.48
C ARG A 83 5.74 -12.83 13.15
N SER A 84 4.95 -11.82 12.77
CA SER A 84 4.18 -11.82 11.53
C SER A 84 4.16 -10.43 10.91
N ILE A 85 4.09 -10.37 9.58
CA ILE A 85 4.01 -9.13 8.80
C ILE A 85 2.90 -9.25 7.75
N PRO A 86 2.40 -8.14 7.18
CA PRO A 86 1.43 -8.22 6.09
C PRO A 86 2.05 -8.96 4.90
N GLY A 87 1.31 -9.85 4.23
CA GLY A 87 1.85 -10.68 3.14
C GLY A 87 2.39 -9.93 1.91
N VAL A 88 2.16 -8.62 1.85
CA VAL A 88 2.65 -7.70 0.80
C VAL A 88 3.94 -6.97 1.18
N VAL A 89 4.40 -7.13 2.42
CA VAL A 89 5.62 -6.51 2.95
C VAL A 89 6.77 -7.52 2.88
N ASP A 90 7.91 -7.09 2.35
CA ASP A 90 9.15 -7.88 2.35
C ASP A 90 9.93 -7.71 3.66
N GLN A 91 10.53 -8.79 4.16
CA GLN A 91 11.33 -8.79 5.39
C GLN A 91 12.55 -7.85 5.33
N GLU A 92 13.21 -7.73 4.18
CA GLU A 92 14.40 -6.88 3.97
C GLU A 92 14.14 -5.38 4.20
N GLY A 93 12.88 -4.94 4.20
CA GLY A 93 12.50 -3.56 4.44
C GLY A 93 11.73 -3.32 5.73
N LEU A 94 11.59 -4.35 6.57
CA LEU A 94 10.72 -4.31 7.74
C LEU A 94 11.14 -3.26 8.77
N GLU A 95 12.43 -3.15 9.06
CA GLU A 95 12.95 -2.17 10.03
C GLU A 95 12.63 -0.73 9.60
N GLY A 96 12.94 -0.39 8.35
CA GLY A 96 12.64 0.93 7.79
C GLY A 96 11.14 1.22 7.78
N LEU A 97 10.31 0.24 7.40
CA LEU A 97 8.86 0.39 7.43
C LEU A 97 8.32 0.65 8.84
N LEU A 98 8.79 -0.09 9.85
CA LEU A 98 8.35 0.14 11.24
C LEU A 98 8.83 1.48 11.79
N MET A 99 10.03 1.94 11.41
CA MET A 99 10.50 3.29 11.73
C MET A 99 9.64 4.37 11.07
N ASP A 100 9.30 4.22 9.79
CA ASP A 100 8.43 5.15 9.06
C ASP A 100 7.01 5.17 9.63
N ILE A 101 6.48 4.01 10.03
CA ILE A 101 5.20 3.87 10.74
C ILE A 101 5.26 4.63 12.07
N ALA A 102 6.29 4.37 12.88
CA ALA A 102 6.44 5.03 14.18
C ALA A 102 6.55 6.56 14.02
N ALA A 103 7.35 7.02 13.07
CA ALA A 103 7.46 8.44 12.75
C ALA A 103 6.12 9.04 12.32
N SER A 104 5.37 8.34 11.45
CA SER A 104 4.05 8.79 11.02
C SER A 104 3.05 8.86 12.17
N ILE A 105 3.12 7.95 13.15
CA ILE A 105 2.25 8.00 14.33
C ILE A 105 2.62 9.19 15.21
N MET A 106 3.92 9.46 15.38
CA MET A 106 4.41 10.59 16.18
C MET A 106 4.04 11.97 15.60
N ASP A 107 3.80 12.06 14.29
CA ASP A 107 3.34 13.29 13.63
C ASP A 107 1.87 13.64 13.98
N PHE A 108 1.09 12.67 14.45
CA PHE A 108 -0.28 12.90 14.87
C PHE A 108 -0.36 13.50 16.28
N ARG A 109 -1.39 14.32 16.51
CA ARG A 109 -1.67 14.87 17.83
C ARG A 109 -2.42 13.82 18.66
N ALA A 110 -2.32 13.89 19.99
CA ALA A 110 -3.05 12.98 20.88
C ALA A 110 -4.58 13.00 20.69
N SER A 111 -5.13 14.06 20.09
CA SER A 111 -6.56 14.20 19.77
C SER A 111 -6.93 13.75 18.35
N THR A 112 -5.99 13.21 17.58
CA THR A 112 -6.25 12.77 16.20
C THR A 112 -7.18 11.54 16.22
N PRO A 113 -8.26 11.53 15.42
CA PRO A 113 -9.11 10.37 15.26
C PRO A 113 -8.34 9.13 14.81
N VAL A 114 -8.71 7.96 15.34
CA VAL A 114 -8.12 6.66 14.98
C VAL A 114 -8.17 6.42 13.47
N ASP A 115 -9.26 6.83 12.81
CA ASP A 115 -9.45 6.67 11.37
C ASP A 115 -8.42 7.47 10.54
N ASP A 116 -8.02 8.65 11.01
CA ASP A 116 -7.00 9.48 10.34
C ASP A 116 -5.60 8.88 10.52
N ILE A 117 -5.33 8.28 11.68
CA ILE A 117 -4.09 7.54 11.93
C ILE A 117 -4.03 6.33 11.00
N MET A 118 -5.12 5.57 10.91
CA MET A 118 -5.23 4.41 10.01
C MET A 118 -5.08 4.78 8.54
N ASP A 119 -5.64 5.92 8.10
CA ASP A 119 -5.43 6.45 6.76
C ASP A 119 -3.95 6.72 6.47
N GLY A 120 -3.25 7.38 7.40
CA GLY A 120 -1.82 7.65 7.28
C GLY A 120 -0.98 6.37 7.21
N LEU A 121 -1.27 5.40 8.08
CA LEU A 121 -0.58 4.11 8.10
C LEU A 121 -0.81 3.31 6.82
N ALA A 122 -2.05 3.24 6.35
CA ALA A 122 -2.40 2.56 5.10
C ALA A 122 -1.63 3.15 3.90
N LYS A 123 -1.50 4.49 3.83
CA LYS A 123 -0.71 5.18 2.79
C LYS A 123 0.76 4.80 2.83
N ARG A 124 1.36 4.79 4.04
CA ARG A 124 2.77 4.43 4.26
C ARG A 124 3.07 3.00 3.83
N ILE A 125 2.25 2.04 4.28
CA ILE A 125 2.47 0.62 3.99
C ILE A 125 2.25 0.34 2.50
N ALA A 126 1.22 0.92 1.88
CA ALA A 126 0.96 0.76 0.45
C ALA A 126 2.14 1.25 -0.40
N CYS A 127 2.70 2.42 -0.07
CA CYS A 127 3.88 2.98 -0.75
C CYS A 127 5.14 2.11 -0.55
N HIS A 128 5.38 1.63 0.66
CA HIS A 128 6.56 0.81 0.93
C HIS A 128 6.49 -0.55 0.21
N SER A 129 5.30 -1.13 0.10
CA SER A 129 5.04 -2.41 -0.57
C SER A 129 5.11 -2.29 -2.09
N SER A 130 4.70 -1.14 -2.66
CA SER A 130 4.67 -0.91 -4.11
C SER A 130 6.07 -0.64 -4.69
N VAL A 131 6.95 0.05 -3.95
CA VAL A 131 8.24 0.56 -4.46
C VAL A 131 9.27 -0.54 -4.73
N ARG A 132 9.25 -1.63 -3.96
CA ARG A 132 10.26 -2.70 -4.05
C ARG A 132 9.86 -3.85 -4.97
N GLY A 133 8.58 -3.96 -5.33
CA GLY A 133 8.05 -4.99 -6.21
C GLY A 133 8.10 -4.62 -7.69
N ARG A 134 9.27 -4.45 -8.31
CA ARG A 134 9.37 -4.48 -9.79
C ARG A 134 9.18 -5.92 -10.29
N LYS A 135 7.98 -6.46 -10.11
CA LYS A 135 7.59 -7.77 -10.62
C LYS A 135 6.88 -7.55 -11.95
N ILE A 136 7.37 -8.23 -12.99
CA ILE A 136 6.60 -8.35 -14.23
C ILE A 136 5.35 -9.15 -13.89
N LEU A 137 4.19 -8.51 -13.97
CA LEU A 137 2.92 -9.17 -13.70
C LEU A 137 2.54 -10.05 -14.89
N GLY A 138 2.22 -11.32 -14.61
CA GLY A 138 1.58 -12.18 -15.59
C GLY A 138 0.18 -11.68 -15.93
N ARG A 139 -0.36 -12.11 -17.08
CA ARG A 139 -1.69 -11.69 -17.56
C ARG A 139 -2.79 -11.85 -16.50
N GLU A 140 -2.83 -12.98 -15.81
CA GLU A 140 -3.84 -13.24 -14.76
C GLU A 140 -3.70 -12.27 -13.57
N GLN A 141 -2.48 -11.92 -13.18
CA GLN A 141 -2.23 -10.96 -12.10
C GLN A 141 -2.65 -9.55 -12.50
N VAL A 142 -2.40 -9.17 -13.77
CA VAL A 142 -2.90 -7.91 -14.31
C VAL A 142 -4.43 -7.88 -14.28
N LEU A 143 -5.10 -8.93 -14.77
CA LEU A 143 -6.56 -9.01 -14.74
C LEU A 143 -7.12 -8.94 -13.31
N GLN A 144 -6.47 -9.58 -12.35
CA GLN A 144 -6.87 -9.48 -10.95
C GLN A 144 -6.68 -8.07 -10.40
N LEU A 145 -5.54 -7.42 -10.68
CA LEU A 145 -5.29 -6.04 -10.28
C LEU A 145 -6.34 -5.08 -10.85
N LEU A 146 -6.74 -5.27 -12.11
CA LEU A 146 -7.78 -4.45 -12.73
C LEU A 146 -9.13 -4.62 -12.03
N ARG A 147 -9.52 -5.86 -11.70
CA ARG A 147 -10.75 -6.14 -10.95
C ARG A 147 -10.71 -5.52 -9.54
N ASP A 148 -9.60 -5.68 -8.83
CA ASP A 148 -9.41 -5.08 -7.51
C ASP A 148 -9.49 -3.55 -7.60
N LEU A 149 -8.84 -2.95 -8.61
CA LEU A 149 -8.87 -1.51 -8.84
C LEU A 149 -10.29 -1.01 -9.15
N ASP A 150 -11.05 -1.70 -10.00
CA ASP A 150 -12.44 -1.33 -10.31
C ASP A 150 -13.37 -1.38 -9.08
N SER A 151 -13.01 -2.14 -8.06
CA SER A 151 -13.75 -2.20 -6.78
C SER A 151 -13.34 -1.13 -5.76
N ALA A 152 -12.28 -0.36 -6.05
CA ALA A 152 -11.77 0.69 -5.18
C ALA A 152 -12.73 1.91 -5.15
N GLU A 153 -12.73 2.64 -4.03
CA GLU A 153 -13.48 3.90 -3.86
C GLU A 153 -13.01 4.98 -4.84
N ASP A 154 -11.71 5.05 -5.12
CA ASP A 154 -11.12 5.96 -6.11
C ASP A 154 -10.17 5.20 -7.04
N PRO A 155 -10.69 4.59 -8.12
CA PRO A 155 -9.89 3.81 -9.08
C PRO A 155 -8.99 4.69 -9.96
N HIS A 156 -9.15 6.02 -9.90
CA HIS A 156 -8.48 6.96 -10.80
C HIS A 156 -7.18 7.50 -10.23
N HIS A 157 -7.00 7.51 -8.91
CA HIS A 157 -5.79 8.05 -8.27
C HIS A 157 -5.19 7.06 -7.28
N CYS A 158 -3.88 7.10 -7.11
CA CYS A 158 -3.23 6.49 -5.96
C CYS A 158 -3.57 7.25 -4.67
N PRO A 159 -3.26 6.70 -3.48
CA PRO A 159 -3.56 7.33 -2.19
C PRO A 159 -2.87 8.70 -1.97
N HIS A 160 -1.86 9.00 -2.77
CA HIS A 160 -1.12 10.27 -2.76
C HIS A 160 -1.58 11.25 -3.85
N GLY A 161 -2.62 10.91 -4.63
CA GLY A 161 -3.23 11.79 -5.63
C GLY A 161 -2.64 11.71 -7.04
N ARG A 162 -1.65 10.83 -7.31
CA ARG A 162 -1.16 10.61 -8.68
C ARG A 162 -2.20 9.82 -9.48
N PRO A 163 -2.43 10.10 -10.77
CA PRO A 163 -3.33 9.29 -11.59
C PRO A 163 -2.88 7.83 -11.66
N ALA A 164 -3.75 6.90 -11.28
CA ALA A 164 -3.60 5.46 -11.50
C ALA A 164 -4.20 5.02 -12.84
N ARG A 165 -5.22 5.75 -13.33
CA ARG A 165 -5.94 5.45 -14.57
C ARG A 165 -6.12 6.71 -15.40
N LEU A 166 -5.74 6.63 -16.66
CA LEU A 166 -6.05 7.63 -17.67
C LEU A 166 -6.96 7.02 -18.73
N TYR A 167 -8.05 7.71 -19.06
CA TYR A 167 -9.00 7.28 -20.08
C TYR A 167 -9.07 8.34 -21.18
N PHE A 168 -9.05 7.87 -22.42
CA PHE A 168 -9.19 8.66 -23.62
C PHE A 168 -10.41 8.16 -24.38
N SER A 169 -11.45 8.99 -24.48
CA SER A 169 -12.60 8.65 -25.30
C SER A 169 -12.21 8.57 -26.79
N ILE A 170 -13.04 7.91 -27.61
CA ILE A 170 -12.86 7.96 -29.07
C ILE A 170 -12.80 9.40 -29.59
N ASP A 171 -13.56 10.33 -29.01
CA ASP A 171 -13.53 11.73 -29.42
C ASP A 171 -12.25 12.45 -28.99
N ASP A 172 -11.68 12.12 -27.83
CA ASP A 172 -10.36 12.63 -27.42
C ASP A 172 -9.29 12.13 -28.38
N LEU A 173 -9.33 10.84 -28.73
CA LEU A 173 -8.41 10.25 -29.70
C LEU A 173 -8.57 10.90 -31.08
N ARG A 174 -9.80 11.11 -31.56
CA ARG A 174 -10.07 11.83 -32.82
C ARG A 174 -9.41 13.20 -32.82
N LYS A 175 -9.64 14.00 -31.78
CA LYS A 175 -9.03 15.34 -31.62
C LYS A 175 -7.50 15.27 -31.62
N MET A 176 -6.91 14.32 -30.88
CA MET A 176 -5.45 14.14 -30.79
C MET A 176 -4.81 13.77 -32.14
N PHE A 177 -5.53 13.03 -32.98
CA PHE A 177 -5.09 12.68 -34.34
C PHE A 177 -5.53 13.69 -35.41
N GLU A 178 -6.08 14.85 -35.02
CA GLU A 178 -6.62 15.87 -35.93
C GLU A 178 -7.70 15.31 -36.90
N ARG A 179 -8.46 14.33 -36.41
CA ARG A 179 -9.60 13.71 -37.11
C ARG A 179 -10.91 14.27 -36.56
N LYS A 180 -11.87 14.52 -37.46
CA LYS A 180 -13.23 14.94 -37.10
C LYS A 180 -14.08 13.75 -36.67
#